data_AF-A0AAV3UKC7-F1
#
_entry.id   AF-A0AAV3UKC7-F1
#
_cell.length_a   1.000
_cell.length_b   1.000
_cell.length_c   1.000
_cell.angle_alpha   90.00
_cell.angle_beta   90.00
_cell.angle_gamma   90.00
#
_symmetry.space_group_name_H-M   'P 1'
#
loop_
_entity.id
_entity.type
_entity.pdbx_description
1 polymer ?
#
loop_
_entity_poly.entity_id
_entity_poly.type
_entity_poly.pdbx_seq_one_letter_code
_entity_poly.pdbx_strand_id
1 'polypeptide(L)' 'MKWDARQQKRGKAVIGNAGGFSKVPGGDKPTKKTDLKYRCSECGKAHLRPGWRAGRLEFQE' A
#
# COMPACT_ATOMS: atom_id res chain seq x y z
N MET A 1 -0.92 9.56 15.17
CA MET A 1 -1.43 8.17 15.07
C MET A 1 -2.65 8.14 14.15
N LYS A 2 -2.69 7.25 13.14
CA LYS A 2 -3.87 7.12 12.25
C LYS A 2 -5.10 6.69 13.04
N TRP A 3 -6.29 7.05 12.57
CA TRP A 3 -7.55 6.63 13.21
C TRP A 3 -7.70 5.10 13.25
N ASP A 4 -7.37 4.40 12.16
CA ASP A 4 -7.45 2.94 12.09
C ASP A 4 -6.60 2.25 13.16
N ALA A 5 -5.40 2.75 13.43
CA ALA A 5 -4.53 2.21 14.47
C ALA A 5 -5.14 2.38 15.87
N ARG A 6 -5.82 3.51 16.13
CA ARG A 6 -6.56 3.73 17.39
C ARG A 6 -7.77 2.80 17.48
N GLN A 7 -8.48 2.60 16.37
CA GLN A 7 -9.65 1.72 16.30
C GLN A 7 -9.25 0.25 16.51
N GLN A 8 -8.20 -0.22 15.84
CA GLN A 8 -7.66 -1.57 15.99
C GLN A 8 -7.20 -1.85 17.43
N LYS A 9 -6.52 -0.88 18.06
CA LYS A 9 -6.10 -1.02 19.46
C LYS A 9 -7.30 -1.23 20.40
N ARG A 10 -8.38 -0.45 20.23
CA ARG A 10 -9.61 -0.61 21.03
C ARG A 10 -10.33 -1.91 20.69
N GLY A 11 -10.45 -2.24 19.41
CA GLY A 11 -11.16 -3.43 18.94
C GLY A 11 -10.50 -4.75 19.35
N LYS A 12 -9.18 -4.75 19.60
CA LYS A 12 -8.44 -5.91 20.12
C LYS A 12 -8.42 -6.01 21.65
N ALA A 13 -8.93 -5.01 22.37
CA ALA A 13 -8.96 -4.98 23.83
C ALA A 13 -10.23 -5.68 24.38
N VAL A 14 -10.55 -6.86 23.85
CA VAL A 14 -11.69 -7.69 24.24
C VAL A 14 -11.24 -9.14 24.39
N ILE A 15 -11.91 -9.91 25.24
CA ILE A 15 -11.72 -11.37 25.30
C ILE A 15 -12.50 -11.99 24.14
N GLY A 16 -11.84 -12.79 23.30
CA GLY A 16 -12.45 -13.44 22.13
C GLY A 16 -12.06 -12.79 20.79
N ASN A 17 -12.90 -12.97 19.77
CA ASN A 17 -12.63 -12.52 18.40
C ASN A 17 -12.84 -11.00 18.23
N ALA A 18 -11.92 -10.34 17.51
CA ALA A 18 -11.94 -8.89 17.26
C ALA A 18 -12.49 -8.50 15.88
N GLY A 19 -13.32 -9.35 15.27
CA GLY A 19 -13.97 -9.13 13.98
C GLY A 19 -12.97 -8.86 12.85
N GLY A 20 -13.12 -7.71 12.18
CA GLY A 20 -12.23 -7.28 11.10
C GLY A 20 -10.75 -7.20 11.50
N PHE A 21 -10.44 -6.99 12.78
CA PHE A 21 -9.07 -6.94 13.29
C PHE A 21 -8.44 -8.31 13.54
N SER A 22 -9.23 -9.37 13.48
CA SER A 22 -8.79 -10.77 13.51
C SER A 22 -8.62 -11.36 12.11
N LYS A 23 -8.96 -10.62 11.04
CA LYS A 23 -8.70 -11.06 9.67
C LYS A 23 -7.21 -11.00 9.37
N VAL A 24 -6.67 -12.11 8.85
CA VAL A 24 -5.29 -12.19 8.37
C VAL A 24 -5.20 -11.56 6.97
N PRO A 25 -4.21 -10.68 6.70
CA PRO A 25 -3.93 -10.22 5.33
C PRO A 25 -3.58 -11.42 4.45
N GLY A 26 -4.04 -11.41 3.19
CA GLY A 26 -3.85 -12.56 2.32
C GLY A 26 -3.65 -12.20 0.86
N GLY A 27 -2.91 -13.08 0.18
CA GLY A 27 -2.85 -13.21 -1.27
C GLY A 27 -2.04 -12.13 -1.99
N ASP A 28 -1.21 -12.58 -2.93
CA ASP A 28 -0.53 -11.71 -3.87
C ASP A 28 -0.96 -12.04 -5.30
N LYS A 29 -1.29 -11.01 -6.09
CA LYS A 29 -1.42 -11.17 -7.54
C LYS A 29 -0.08 -11.63 -8.13
N PRO A 30 -0.09 -12.48 -9.18
CA PRO A 30 1.13 -13.00 -9.81
C PRO A 30 2.05 -11.89 -10.35
N THR A 31 1.47 -10.77 -10.79
CA THR A 31 2.20 -9.56 -11.17
C THR A 31 1.56 -8.33 -10.54
N LYS A 32 2.39 -7.41 -10.05
CA LYS A 32 1.94 -6.14 -9.48
C LYS A 32 1.85 -5.06 -10.55
N LYS A 33 1.13 -3.98 -10.25
CA LYS A 33 1.18 -2.76 -11.06
C LYS A 33 2.47 -2.00 -10.73
N THR A 34 3.02 -1.28 -11.71
CA THR A 34 4.13 -0.37 -11.49
C THR A 34 3.74 0.74 -10.51
N ASP A 35 4.64 1.06 -9.59
CA ASP A 35 4.53 2.15 -8.63
C ASP A 35 5.69 3.12 -8.87
N LEU A 36 5.47 4.09 -9.77
CA LEU A 36 6.50 5.02 -10.23
C LEU A 36 6.16 6.44 -9.78
N LYS A 37 7.22 7.17 -9.38
CA LYS A 37 7.15 8.62 -9.10
C LYS A 37 7.90 9.36 -10.18
N TYR A 38 7.20 10.21 -10.91
CA TYR A 38 7.79 11.05 -11.95
C TYR A 38 8.06 12.42 -11.36
N ARG A 39 9.34 12.78 -11.25
CA ARG A 39 9.77 14.09 -10.73
C ARG A 39 10.00 15.06 -11.89
N CYS A 40 9.38 16.24 -11.82
CA CYS A 40 9.66 17.32 -12.75
C CYS A 40 11.07 17.87 -12.51
N SER A 41 11.87 17.98 -13.57
CA SER A 41 13.23 18.54 -13.51
C SER A 41 13.26 20.03 -13.17
N GLU A 42 12.21 20.78 -13.53
CA GLU A 42 12.14 22.23 -13.32
C GLU A 42 11.68 22.61 -11.91
N CYS A 43 10.56 22.03 -11.42
CA CYS A 43 9.97 22.41 -10.13
C CYS A 43 10.23 21.40 -9.01
N GLY A 44 10.85 20.25 -9.29
CA GLY A 44 11.13 19.19 -8.31
C GLY A 44 9.91 18.47 -7.75
N LYS A 45 8.68 18.88 -8.11
CA LYS A 45 7.44 18.23 -7.68
C LYS A 45 7.30 16.86 -8.35
N ALA A 46 6.79 15.90 -7.59
CA ALA A 46 6.49 14.56 -8.10
C ALA A 46 5.00 14.42 -8.43
N HIS A 47 4.70 13.67 -9.48
CA HIS A 47 3.35 13.25 -9.81
C HIS A 47 3.29 11.74 -10.04
N LEU A 48 2.08 11.19 -9.90
CA LEU A 48 1.80 9.77 -10.11
C LEU A 48 1.07 9.60 -11.45
N ARG A 49 1.24 8.43 -12.06
CA ARG A 49 0.53 8.02 -13.28
C ARG A 49 -0.14 6.66 -13.08
N PRO A 50 -1.16 6.32 -13.88
CA PRO A 50 -1.72 4.98 -13.88
C PRO A 50 -0.63 3.93 -14.16
N GLY A 51 -0.40 3.04 -13.20
CA GLY A 51 0.54 1.92 -13.37
C GLY A 51 -0.04 0.79 -14.22
N TRP A 52 0.84 0.09 -14.95
CA TRP A 52 0.53 -1.12 -15.72
C TRP A 52 1.12 -2.35 -15.05
N ARG A 53 0.68 -3.56 -15.43
CA ARG A 53 1.21 -4.80 -14.84
C ARG A 53 2.58 -5.13 -15.43
N ALA A 54 3.56 -5.35 -14.56
CA ALA A 54 4.90 -5.80 -14.94
C ALA A 54 5.41 -6.78 -13.87
N GLY A 55 6.07 -7.87 -14.30
CA GLY A 55 6.70 -8.82 -13.37
C GLY A 55 8.00 -8.26 -12.77
N ARG A 56 8.78 -7.59 -13.61
CA ARG A 56 9.99 -6.85 -13.26
C ARG A 56 10.08 -5.63 -14.17
N LEU A 57 10.60 -4.51 -13.64
CA LEU A 57 10.84 -3.28 -14.39
C LEU A 57 12.28 -2.85 -14.12
N GLU A 58 13.06 -2.64 -15.18
CA GLU A 58 14.45 -2.21 -15.11
C GLU A 58 14.61 -0.86 -15.82
N PHE A 59 15.44 0.02 -15.25
CA PHE A 59 15.74 1.32 -15.85
C PHE A 59 16.96 1.19 -16.75
N GLN A 60 16.95 1.95 -17.84
CA GLN A 60 18.11 2.15 -18.71
C GLN A 60 18.64 3.58 -18.45
N GLU A 61 19.95 3.73 -18.45
CA GLU A 61 20.65 5.01 -18.27
C GLU A 61 20.74 5.80 -19.58
#